data_AF-A0A5M3YZY7-F1
#
_entry.id   AF-A0A5M3YZY7-F1
#
_cell.length_a   1.000
_cell.length_b   1.000
_cell.length_c   1.000
_cell.angle_alpha   90.00
_cell.angle_beta   90.00
_cell.angle_gamma   90.00
#
_symmetry.space_group_name_H-M   'P 1'
#
loop_
_entity.id
_entity.type
_entity.pdbx_description
1 polymer ?
#
loop_
_entity_poly.entity_id
_entity_poly.type
_entity_poly.pdbx_seq_one_letter_code
_entity_poly.pdbx_strand_id
1 'polypeptide(L)'
;MDSHIPPQQYIETASYFELSWAILSSIGLFAMMMGVWAVLITRPSPLSYIPIVVSAACALSNGLCYFAYYTSYSTTNRAIASALADLLWLVQEAGLSFFSYQILVHTLRGSIRTVFLSIFWTLMIAIAGIRMAILTTRVVEVREGAASLQSASPLQHRIDHLHVGYFTSIALVETFSSIFLIRLLHKAYIVSPQLSSTRLVFRYLLRTTEIRAASLCFIGITRAVTYSLQVTSQTATTVAGQVDRFAYTMECLFPLVMLIDILSSKKFTPEMQGLTTCDSPVGRYRHTRVRTMDSLPQHRAWVCSP
;
A
#
# COMPACT_ATOMS: atom_id res chain seq x y z
N MET A 1 51.60 37.91 -21.09
CA MET A 1 50.48 37.58 -21.98
C MET A 1 49.77 36.43 -21.30
N ASP A 2 49.07 36.79 -20.23
CA ASP A 2 48.56 35.84 -19.25
C ASP A 2 47.18 35.38 -19.71
N SER A 3 47.15 34.18 -20.27
CA SER A 3 45.92 33.48 -20.59
C SER A 3 45.23 33.07 -19.28
N HIS A 4 44.44 33.99 -18.72
CA HIS A 4 43.43 33.66 -17.73
C HIS A 4 42.40 32.73 -18.38
N ILE A 5 42.63 31.43 -18.27
CA ILE A 5 41.60 30.41 -18.44
C ILE A 5 40.63 30.63 -17.26
N PRO A 6 39.37 31.01 -17.48
CA PRO A 6 38.42 31.11 -16.39
C PRO A 6 38.26 29.73 -15.74
N PRO A 7 38.11 29.64 -14.41
CA PRO A 7 37.90 28.36 -13.76
C PRO A 7 36.68 27.70 -14.39
N GLN A 8 36.89 26.52 -14.99
CA GLN A 8 35.80 25.63 -15.36
C GLN A 8 35.02 25.39 -14.07
N GLN A 9 33.86 26.03 -13.97
CA GLN A 9 32.90 25.79 -12.92
C GLN A 9 32.42 24.35 -13.13
N TYR A 10 33.10 23.39 -12.51
CA TYR A 10 32.63 22.02 -12.41
C TYR A 10 31.25 22.12 -11.79
N ILE A 11 30.21 21.96 -12.62
CA ILE A 11 28.88 21.69 -12.11
C ILE A 11 29.02 20.31 -11.48
N GLU A 12 29.25 20.30 -10.17
CA GLU A 12 29.40 19.08 -9.40
C GLU A 12 28.05 18.37 -9.42
N THR A 13 27.87 17.46 -10.38
CA THR A 13 26.69 16.61 -10.46
C THR A 13 26.77 15.62 -9.31
N ALA A 14 25.93 15.80 -8.30
CA ALA A 14 25.84 14.86 -7.19
C ALA A 14 25.61 13.45 -7.73
N SER A 15 26.47 12.51 -7.35
CA SER A 15 26.39 11.11 -7.78
C SER A 15 25.06 10.49 -7.33
N TYR A 16 24.41 9.72 -8.21
CA TYR A 16 23.09 9.13 -7.93
C TYR A 16 23.00 8.41 -6.58
N PHE A 17 23.97 7.52 -6.29
CA PHE A 17 23.98 6.72 -5.07
C PHE A 17 24.29 7.50 -3.79
N GLU A 18 24.77 8.74 -3.89
CA GLU A 18 24.97 9.64 -2.74
C GLU A 18 23.67 10.36 -2.34
N LEU A 19 22.63 10.28 -3.17
CA LEU A 19 21.33 10.90 -2.94
C LEU A 19 20.31 9.90 -2.41
N SER A 20 19.39 10.39 -1.59
CA SER A 20 18.24 9.60 -1.09
C SER A 20 17.39 9.01 -2.23
N TRP A 21 17.41 9.63 -3.42
CA TRP A 21 16.73 9.12 -4.61
C TRP A 21 17.15 7.72 -5.02
N ALA A 22 18.44 7.39 -4.95
CA ALA A 22 18.90 6.04 -5.26
C ALA A 22 18.44 5.02 -4.23
N ILE A 23 18.40 5.40 -2.95
CA ILE A 23 17.90 4.55 -1.86
C ILE A 23 16.41 4.24 -2.10
N LEU A 24 15.60 5.26 -2.36
CA LEU A 24 14.17 5.13 -2.65
C LEU A 24 13.93 4.25 -3.89
N SER A 25 14.72 4.47 -4.94
CA SER A 25 14.67 3.64 -6.14
C SER A 25 15.02 2.17 -5.87
N SER A 26 16.02 1.93 -5.03
CA SER A 26 16.47 0.59 -4.64
C SER A 26 15.42 -0.13 -3.80
N ILE A 27 14.77 0.58 -2.87
CA ILE A 27 13.63 0.06 -2.09
C ILE A 27 12.50 -0.38 -3.04
N GLY A 28 12.12 0.47 -3.99
CA GLY A 28 11.09 0.14 -4.98
C GLY A 28 11.46 -1.10 -5.82
N LEU A 29 12.70 -1.18 -6.29
CA LEU A 29 13.16 -2.32 -7.09
C LEU A 29 13.15 -3.62 -6.27
N PHE A 30 13.63 -3.57 -5.03
CA PHE A 30 13.63 -4.72 -4.12
C PHE A 30 12.21 -5.18 -3.79
N ALA A 31 11.31 -4.26 -3.43
CA ALA A 31 9.91 -4.58 -3.12
C ALA A 31 9.17 -5.16 -4.34
N MET A 32 9.45 -4.65 -5.55
CA MET A 32 8.94 -5.22 -6.80
C MET A 32 9.41 -6.67 -6.99
N MET A 33 10.71 -6.94 -6.80
CA MET A 33 11.27 -8.29 -6.91
C MET A 33 10.66 -9.24 -5.88
N MET A 34 10.54 -8.81 -4.62
CA MET A 34 9.87 -9.57 -3.56
C MET A 34 8.41 -9.88 -3.91
N GLY A 35 7.71 -8.94 -4.56
CA GLY A 35 6.34 -9.16 -5.03
C GLY A 35 6.27 -10.18 -6.16
N VAL A 36 7.19 -10.14 -7.12
CA VAL A 36 7.30 -11.16 -8.17
C VAL A 36 7.56 -12.54 -7.54
N TRP A 37 8.50 -12.64 -6.60
CA TRP A 37 8.75 -13.88 -5.87
C TRP A 37 7.51 -14.36 -5.12
N ALA A 38 6.79 -13.48 -4.43
CA ALA A 38 5.55 -13.81 -3.74
C ALA A 38 4.48 -14.37 -4.70
N VAL A 39 4.39 -13.84 -5.93
CA VAL A 39 3.49 -14.40 -6.96
C VAL A 39 3.96 -15.77 -7.44
N LEU A 40 5.26 -15.97 -7.65
CA LEU A 40 5.80 -17.25 -8.11
C LEU A 40 5.67 -18.38 -7.08
N ILE A 41 5.84 -18.09 -5.80
CA ILE A 41 5.69 -19.09 -4.72
C ILE A 41 4.23 -19.28 -4.28
N THR A 42 3.31 -18.41 -4.70
CA THR A 42 1.88 -18.53 -4.41
C THR A 42 1.06 -18.61 -5.69
N ARG A 43 -0.26 -18.38 -5.63
CA ARG A 43 -1.12 -18.26 -6.82
C ARG A 43 -1.28 -16.79 -7.20
N PRO A 44 -1.20 -16.42 -8.49
CA PRO A 44 -1.46 -15.04 -8.91
C PRO A 44 -2.87 -14.62 -8.51
N SER A 45 -3.01 -13.40 -8.00
CA SER A 45 -4.30 -12.76 -7.77
C SER A 45 -4.18 -11.27 -8.10
N PRO A 46 -5.29 -10.60 -8.47
CA PRO A 46 -5.28 -9.16 -8.73
C PRO A 46 -4.67 -8.35 -7.59
N LEU A 47 -4.88 -8.78 -6.34
CA LEU A 47 -4.33 -8.16 -5.14
C LEU A 47 -2.79 -8.25 -5.09
N SER A 48 -2.20 -9.32 -5.62
CA SER A 48 -0.75 -9.53 -5.63
C SER A 48 0.00 -8.63 -6.62
N TYR A 49 -0.67 -8.09 -7.64
CA TYR A 49 -0.04 -7.19 -8.61
C TYR A 49 0.11 -5.76 -8.10
N ILE A 50 -0.72 -5.33 -7.14
CA ILE A 50 -0.67 -3.97 -6.60
C ILE A 50 0.71 -3.63 -6.03
N PRO A 51 1.25 -4.37 -5.03
CA PRO A 51 2.57 -4.05 -4.47
C PRO A 51 3.68 -4.12 -5.52
N ILE A 52 3.55 -4.94 -6.58
CA ILE A 52 4.52 -5.00 -7.68
C ILE A 52 4.49 -3.70 -8.49
N VAL A 53 3.30 -3.28 -8.95
CA VAL A 53 3.12 -2.10 -9.81
C VAL A 53 3.52 -0.82 -9.07
N VAL A 54 3.08 -0.64 -7.82
CA VAL A 54 3.45 0.56 -7.05
C VAL A 54 4.95 0.62 -6.75
N SER A 55 5.60 -0.53 -6.54
CA SER A 55 7.04 -0.59 -6.27
C SER A 55 7.87 -0.37 -7.55
N ALA A 56 7.40 -0.85 -8.70
CA ALA A 56 8.00 -0.54 -9.99
C ALA A 56 7.90 0.97 -10.29
N ALA A 57 6.73 1.56 -10.04
CA ALA A 57 6.52 2.99 -10.19
C ALA A 57 7.40 3.80 -9.21
N CYS A 58 7.60 3.31 -7.98
CA CYS A 58 8.56 3.86 -7.02
C CYS A 58 9.99 3.86 -7.58
N ALA A 59 10.47 2.73 -8.10
CA ALA A 59 11.81 2.63 -8.64
C ALA A 59 12.03 3.64 -9.78
N LEU A 60 11.10 3.66 -10.74
CA LEU A 60 11.21 4.50 -11.93
C LEU A 60 11.06 6.00 -11.63
N SER A 61 10.08 6.38 -10.82
CA SER A 61 9.85 7.80 -10.47
C SER A 61 11.07 8.43 -9.80
N ASN A 62 11.69 7.74 -8.85
CA ASN A 62 12.87 8.24 -8.14
C ASN A 62 14.11 8.36 -9.04
N GLY A 63 14.33 7.38 -9.93
CA GLY A 63 15.40 7.47 -10.93
C GLY A 63 15.18 8.59 -11.95
N LEU A 64 13.94 8.78 -12.41
CA LEU A 64 13.57 9.87 -13.32
C LEU A 64 13.64 11.24 -12.65
N CYS A 65 13.34 11.33 -11.35
CA CYS A 65 13.54 12.56 -10.60
C CYS A 65 15.01 12.95 -10.52
N TYR A 66 15.91 12.00 -10.23
CA TYR A 66 17.34 12.25 -10.30
C TYR A 66 17.74 12.78 -11.68
N PHE A 67 17.29 12.10 -12.74
CA PHE A 67 17.55 12.53 -14.12
C PHE A 67 17.05 13.96 -14.37
N ALA A 68 15.85 14.31 -13.92
CA ALA A 68 15.25 15.63 -14.17
C ALA A 68 15.93 16.78 -13.41
N TYR A 69 16.42 16.56 -12.18
CA TYR A 69 16.85 17.65 -11.30
C TYR A 69 18.36 17.67 -10.99
N TYR A 70 19.08 16.57 -11.19
CA TYR A 70 20.49 16.43 -10.76
C TYR A 70 21.47 16.17 -11.92
N THR A 71 20.99 16.16 -13.16
CA THR A 71 21.83 15.99 -14.34
C THR A 71 21.85 17.24 -15.22
N SER A 72 22.90 17.37 -16.03
CA SER A 72 23.11 18.48 -16.96
C SER A 72 22.61 18.20 -18.39
N TYR A 73 21.71 17.21 -18.57
CA TYR A 73 21.11 16.93 -19.89
C TYR A 73 20.21 18.07 -20.39
N SER A 74 19.80 18.00 -21.66
CA SER A 74 18.94 19.02 -22.30
C SER A 74 17.65 19.26 -21.51
N THR A 75 17.19 20.51 -21.51
CA THR A 75 15.98 20.95 -20.80
C THR A 75 14.74 20.16 -21.23
N THR A 76 14.63 19.83 -22.53
CA THR A 76 13.55 18.98 -23.06
C THR A 76 13.55 17.59 -22.42
N ASN A 77 14.70 16.92 -22.35
CA ASN A 77 14.79 15.58 -21.79
C ASN A 77 14.48 15.60 -20.28
N ARG A 78 14.97 16.61 -19.57
CA ARG A 78 14.69 16.81 -18.14
C ARG A 78 13.21 17.09 -17.87
N ALA A 79 12.56 17.90 -18.72
CA ALA A 79 11.13 18.18 -18.61
C ALA A 79 10.27 16.94 -18.86
N ILE A 80 10.63 16.10 -19.84
CA ILE A 80 9.96 14.83 -20.10
C ILE A 80 10.15 13.88 -18.90
N ALA A 81 11.37 13.78 -18.38
CA ALA A 81 11.66 12.94 -17.21
C ALA A 81 10.87 13.40 -15.97
N SER A 82 10.78 14.71 -15.73
CA SER A 82 9.96 15.29 -14.65
C SER A 82 8.49 14.92 -14.80
N ALA A 83 7.92 15.05 -16.02
CA ALA A 83 6.54 14.68 -16.27
C ALA A 83 6.27 13.19 -16.01
N LEU A 84 7.15 12.31 -16.50
CA LEU A 84 7.04 10.86 -16.27
C LEU A 84 7.22 10.49 -14.80
N ALA A 85 8.13 11.14 -14.08
CA ALA A 85 8.31 10.96 -12.65
C ALA A 85 7.01 11.28 -11.89
N ASP A 86 6.35 12.39 -12.22
CA ASP A 86 5.09 12.78 -11.60
C ASP A 86 3.92 11.82 -11.87
N LEU A 87 3.83 11.26 -13.08
CA LEU A 87 2.85 10.22 -13.38
C LEU A 87 3.13 8.93 -12.59
N LEU A 88 4.40 8.54 -12.47
CA LEU A 88 4.78 7.33 -11.73
C LEU A 88 4.65 7.51 -10.22
N TRP A 89 4.90 8.70 -9.68
CA TRP A 89 4.58 9.00 -8.29
C TRP A 89 3.08 8.94 -8.00
N LEU A 90 2.22 9.38 -8.92
CA LEU A 90 0.78 9.18 -8.78
C LEU A 90 0.44 7.70 -8.60
N VAL A 91 1.02 6.85 -9.45
CA VAL A 91 0.84 5.39 -9.36
C VAL A 91 1.41 4.85 -8.06
N GLN A 92 2.59 5.30 -7.64
CA GLN A 92 3.26 4.80 -6.45
C GLN A 92 2.54 5.19 -5.14
N GLU A 93 2.09 6.44 -5.00
CA GLU A 93 1.51 6.95 -3.76
C GLU A 93 0.00 6.62 -3.70
N ALA A 94 -0.77 7.04 -4.70
CA ALA A 94 -2.22 6.79 -4.73
C ALA A 94 -2.56 5.33 -5.08
N GLY A 95 -1.63 4.59 -5.68
CA GLY A 95 -1.80 3.17 -5.98
C GLY A 95 -1.91 2.29 -4.74
N LEU A 96 -1.37 2.73 -3.58
CA LEU A 96 -1.46 1.98 -2.34
C LEU A 96 -2.92 1.75 -1.91
N SER A 97 -3.78 2.75 -2.13
CA SER A 97 -5.22 2.68 -1.82
C SER A 97 -5.96 1.62 -2.62
N PHE A 98 -5.42 1.20 -3.76
CA PHE A 98 -6.03 0.13 -4.54
C PHE A 98 -5.97 -1.21 -3.82
N PHE A 99 -5.08 -1.40 -2.85
CA PHE A 99 -5.03 -2.64 -2.07
C PHE A 99 -6.34 -2.85 -1.30
N SER A 100 -6.74 -1.84 -0.53
CA SER A 100 -8.02 -1.83 0.20
C SER A 100 -9.21 -1.87 -0.76
N TYR A 101 -9.14 -1.13 -1.86
CA TYR A 101 -10.16 -1.13 -2.91
C TYR A 101 -10.42 -2.53 -3.48
N GLN A 102 -9.38 -3.27 -3.85
CA GLN A 102 -9.53 -4.62 -4.43
C GLN A 102 -10.22 -5.58 -3.47
N ILE A 103 -9.95 -5.47 -2.16
CA ILE A 103 -10.65 -6.29 -1.16
C ILE A 103 -12.11 -5.86 -1.04
N LEU A 104 -12.37 -4.55 -0.96
CA LEU A 104 -13.71 -4.01 -0.72
C LEU A 104 -14.65 -4.17 -1.91
N VAL A 105 -14.18 -3.98 -3.14
CA VAL A 105 -15.02 -4.08 -4.34
C VAL A 105 -15.57 -5.50 -4.56
N HIS A 106 -14.82 -6.52 -4.15
CA HIS A 106 -15.24 -7.92 -4.24
C HIS A 106 -16.05 -8.39 -3.02
N THR A 107 -16.03 -7.65 -1.91
CA THR A 107 -16.67 -8.11 -0.67
C THR A 107 -17.93 -7.31 -0.30
N LEU A 108 -17.97 -6.00 -0.57
CA LEU A 108 -19.14 -5.17 -0.30
C LEU A 108 -20.28 -5.50 -1.29
N ARG A 109 -21.54 -5.39 -0.83
CA ARG A 109 -22.74 -5.64 -1.64
C ARG A 109 -23.78 -4.52 -1.46
N GLY A 110 -24.67 -4.37 -2.45
CA GLY A 110 -25.79 -3.43 -2.43
C GLY A 110 -25.37 -1.97 -2.29
N SER A 111 -26.18 -1.18 -1.59
CA SER A 111 -25.98 0.27 -1.44
C SER A 111 -24.66 0.65 -0.78
N ILE A 112 -24.13 -0.19 0.12
CA ILE A 112 -22.83 0.05 0.79
C ILE A 112 -21.69 0.05 -0.23
N ARG A 113 -21.73 -0.88 -1.20
CA ARG A 113 -20.74 -0.92 -2.29
C ARG A 113 -20.81 0.33 -3.15
N THR A 114 -22.02 0.78 -3.50
CA THR A 114 -22.21 1.99 -4.32
C THR A 114 -21.67 3.23 -3.61
N VAL A 115 -21.96 3.40 -2.31
CA VAL A 115 -21.43 4.52 -1.51
C VAL A 115 -19.90 4.48 -1.47
N PHE A 116 -19.31 3.32 -1.18
CA PHE A 116 -17.85 3.16 -1.16
C PHE A 116 -17.23 3.53 -2.51
N LEU A 117 -17.74 2.96 -3.62
CA LEU A 117 -17.21 3.21 -4.95
C LEU A 117 -17.31 4.69 -5.34
N SER A 118 -18.43 5.34 -5.02
CA SER A 118 -18.63 6.77 -5.30
C SER A 118 -17.61 7.64 -4.56
N ILE A 119 -17.43 7.42 -3.26
CA ILE A 119 -16.45 8.17 -2.45
C ILE A 119 -15.03 7.90 -2.95
N PHE A 120 -14.68 6.64 -3.15
CA PHE A 120 -13.34 6.23 -3.58
C PHE A 120 -12.96 6.88 -4.92
N TRP A 121 -13.79 6.73 -5.95
CA TRP A 121 -13.47 7.26 -7.27
C TRP A 121 -13.51 8.79 -7.34
N THR A 122 -14.39 9.44 -6.58
CA THR A 122 -14.41 10.91 -6.48
C THR A 122 -13.09 11.43 -5.93
N LEU A 123 -12.61 10.84 -4.84
CA LEU A 123 -11.33 11.22 -4.25
C LEU A 123 -10.14 10.85 -5.16
N MET A 124 -10.17 9.69 -5.85
CA MET A 124 -9.13 9.33 -6.80
C MET A 124 -9.03 10.30 -7.99
N ILE A 125 -10.17 10.77 -8.50
CA ILE A 125 -10.21 11.79 -9.56
C ILE A 125 -9.61 13.11 -9.04
N ALA A 126 -9.95 13.51 -7.80
CA ALA A 126 -9.38 14.70 -7.19
C ALA A 126 -7.85 14.59 -7.01
N ILE A 127 -7.35 13.46 -6.51
CA ILE A 127 -5.92 13.16 -6.35
C ILE A 127 -5.20 13.25 -7.69
N ALA A 128 -5.74 12.60 -8.73
CA ALA A 128 -5.17 12.65 -10.07
C ALA A 128 -5.16 14.08 -10.63
N GLY A 129 -6.26 14.84 -10.47
CA GLY A 129 -6.36 16.22 -10.92
C GLY A 129 -5.33 17.14 -10.24
N ILE A 130 -5.17 17.03 -8.92
CA ILE A 130 -4.16 17.79 -8.17
C ILE A 130 -2.75 17.42 -8.65
N ARG A 131 -2.48 16.13 -8.92
CA ARG A 131 -1.18 15.70 -9.42
C ARG A 131 -0.89 16.21 -10.83
N MET A 132 -1.88 16.27 -11.71
CA MET A 132 -1.71 16.89 -13.04
C MET A 132 -1.39 18.38 -12.94
N ALA A 133 -1.97 19.10 -11.96
CA ALA A 133 -1.63 20.50 -11.70
C ALA A 133 -0.18 20.65 -11.18
N ILE A 134 0.29 19.75 -10.31
CA ILE A 134 1.68 19.71 -9.84
C ILE A 134 2.63 19.44 -11.02
N LEU A 135 2.34 18.41 -11.82
CA LEU A 135 3.12 18.01 -12.99
C LEU A 135 3.29 19.18 -13.96
N THR A 136 2.19 19.81 -14.35
CA THR A 136 2.23 20.93 -15.30
C THR A 136 3.07 22.09 -14.77
N THR A 137 2.96 22.40 -13.47
CA THR A 137 3.76 23.45 -12.83
C THR A 137 5.25 23.10 -12.82
N ARG A 138 5.63 21.86 -12.51
CA ARG A 138 7.03 21.39 -12.53
C ARG A 138 7.64 21.36 -13.92
N VAL A 139 6.87 20.94 -14.93
CA VAL A 139 7.34 20.95 -16.33
C VAL A 139 7.65 22.37 -16.78
N VAL A 140 6.82 23.35 -16.38
CA VAL A 140 7.06 24.77 -16.66
C VAL A 140 8.33 25.24 -15.92
N GLU A 141 8.49 24.93 -14.64
CA GLU A 141 9.67 25.28 -13.83
C GLU A 141 10.98 24.76 -14.45
N VAL A 142 10.98 23.51 -14.95
CA VAL A 142 12.16 22.91 -15.61
C VAL A 142 12.44 23.56 -16.97
N ARG A 143 11.40 23.93 -17.72
CA ARG A 143 11.55 24.58 -19.04
C ARG A 143 12.04 26.01 -18.96
N GLU A 144 11.58 26.75 -17.96
CA GLU A 144 11.97 28.16 -17.74
C GLU A 144 13.40 28.28 -17.18
N GLY A 145 14.07 27.16 -16.90
CA GLY A 145 15.40 27.15 -16.30
C GLY A 145 15.40 27.59 -14.84
N ALA A 146 14.24 27.86 -14.25
CA ALA A 146 14.09 28.23 -12.84
C ALA A 146 14.54 27.10 -11.89
N ALA A 147 14.56 25.85 -12.35
CA ALA A 147 15.10 24.72 -11.61
C ALA A 147 16.60 24.84 -11.25
N SER A 148 17.37 25.75 -11.87
CA SER A 148 18.78 26.00 -11.52
C SER A 148 18.95 27.13 -10.50
N LEU A 149 17.94 27.97 -10.27
CA LEU A 149 17.96 28.97 -9.22
C LEU A 149 17.25 28.39 -7.99
N GLN A 150 18.03 28.06 -6.97
CA GLN A 150 17.60 27.60 -5.65
C GLN A 150 16.83 28.68 -4.84
N SER A 151 16.09 29.57 -5.51
CA SER A 151 15.31 30.64 -4.89
C SER A 151 13.82 30.34 -4.99
N ALA A 152 13.09 30.74 -3.94
CA ALA A 152 11.65 30.55 -3.79
C ALA A 152 10.88 31.23 -4.95
N SER A 153 10.63 30.48 -6.03
CA SER A 153 9.78 30.90 -7.13
C SER A 153 8.31 30.93 -6.67
N PRO A 154 7.47 31.86 -7.15
CA PRO A 154 6.03 31.82 -6.89
C PRO A 154 5.37 30.49 -7.32
N LEU A 155 5.98 29.76 -8.26
CA LEU A 155 5.54 28.42 -8.65
C LEU A 155 5.75 27.39 -7.54
N GLN A 156 6.81 27.51 -6.75
CA GLN A 156 7.10 26.58 -5.64
C GLN A 156 6.02 26.68 -4.56
N HIS A 157 5.61 27.89 -4.18
CA HIS A 157 4.55 28.08 -3.18
C HIS A 157 3.22 27.45 -3.61
N ARG A 158 2.89 27.53 -4.92
CA ARG A 158 1.73 26.85 -5.50
C ARG A 158 1.90 25.32 -5.45
N ILE A 159 3.09 24.80 -5.77
CA ILE A 159 3.38 23.37 -5.69
C ILE A 159 3.21 22.85 -4.26
N ASP A 160 3.68 23.58 -3.26
CA ASP A 160 3.60 23.19 -1.86
C ASP A 160 2.13 23.09 -1.39
N HIS A 161 1.32 24.11 -1.69
CA HIS A 161 -0.11 24.09 -1.38
C HIS A 161 -0.87 22.96 -2.08
N LEU A 162 -0.52 22.67 -3.33
CA LEU A 162 -1.08 21.53 -4.07
C LEU A 162 -0.68 20.19 -3.42
N HIS A 163 0.56 20.04 -2.95
CA HIS A 163 1.00 18.82 -2.25
C HIS A 163 0.25 18.61 -0.94
N VAL A 164 -0.01 19.67 -0.17
CA VAL A 164 -0.83 19.56 1.05
C VAL A 164 -2.21 18.99 0.72
N GLY A 165 -2.89 19.53 -0.31
CA GLY A 165 -4.19 19.02 -0.75
C GLY A 165 -4.13 17.58 -1.28
N TYR A 166 -3.06 17.24 -1.99
CA TYR A 166 -2.82 15.91 -2.54
C TYR A 166 -2.66 14.85 -1.43
N PHE A 167 -1.74 15.07 -0.47
CA PHE A 167 -1.53 14.13 0.64
C PHE A 167 -2.75 14.05 1.56
N THR A 168 -3.44 15.17 1.80
CA THR A 168 -4.70 15.17 2.55
C THR A 168 -5.75 14.32 1.85
N SER A 169 -5.88 14.43 0.53
CA SER A 169 -6.85 13.63 -0.24
C SER A 169 -6.51 12.13 -0.21
N ILE A 170 -5.23 11.76 -0.29
CA ILE A 170 -4.77 10.36 -0.13
C ILE A 170 -5.12 9.86 1.28
N ALA A 171 -4.81 10.63 2.32
CA ALA A 171 -5.12 10.26 3.70
C ALA A 171 -6.63 10.03 3.91
N LEU A 172 -7.48 10.85 3.28
CA LEU A 172 -8.93 10.65 3.28
C LEU A 172 -9.33 9.34 2.60
N VAL A 173 -8.80 9.03 1.42
CA VAL A 173 -9.07 7.75 0.72
C VAL A 173 -8.71 6.56 1.59
N GLU A 174 -7.53 6.59 2.21
CA GLU A 174 -7.07 5.53 3.07
C GLU A 174 -7.92 5.40 4.33
N THR A 175 -8.31 6.51 4.93
CA THR A 175 -9.14 6.52 6.14
C THR A 175 -10.53 5.93 5.85
N PHE A 176 -11.19 6.39 4.79
CA PHE A 176 -12.50 5.86 4.39
C PHE A 176 -12.40 4.37 4.03
N SER A 177 -11.42 3.99 3.21
CA SER A 177 -11.21 2.59 2.83
C SER A 177 -10.94 1.70 4.05
N SER A 178 -10.13 2.17 5.00
CA SER A 178 -9.85 1.45 6.23
C SER A 178 -11.08 1.28 7.12
N ILE A 179 -11.94 2.30 7.24
CA ILE A 179 -13.20 2.19 7.99
C ILE A 179 -14.09 1.08 7.42
N PHE A 180 -14.28 1.02 6.10
CA PHE A 180 -15.06 -0.05 5.47
C PHE A 180 -14.42 -1.42 5.69
N LEU A 181 -13.09 -1.50 5.55
CA LEU A 181 -12.35 -2.75 5.64
C LEU A 181 -12.33 -3.31 7.08
N ILE A 182 -12.10 -2.47 8.08
CA ILE A 182 -12.15 -2.83 9.51
C ILE A 182 -13.56 -3.32 9.88
N ARG A 183 -14.61 -2.58 9.49
CA ARG A 183 -15.99 -3.00 9.75
C ARG A 183 -16.33 -4.35 9.12
N LEU A 184 -15.82 -4.59 7.91
CA LEU A 184 -16.00 -5.84 7.20
C LEU A 184 -15.27 -7.00 7.90
N LEU A 185 -13.98 -6.84 8.19
CA LEU A 185 -13.16 -7.85 8.87
C LEU A 185 -13.68 -8.15 10.27
N HIS A 186 -14.13 -7.14 11.00
CA HIS A 186 -14.72 -7.31 12.33
C HIS A 186 -16.04 -8.12 12.28
N LYS A 187 -16.92 -7.84 11.31
CA LYS A 187 -18.14 -8.65 11.10
C LYS A 187 -17.78 -10.11 10.76
N ALA A 188 -16.80 -10.32 9.88
CA ALA A 188 -16.33 -11.66 9.54
C ALA A 188 -15.71 -12.39 10.75
N TYR A 189 -14.97 -11.67 11.59
CA TYR A 189 -14.38 -12.20 12.82
C TYR A 189 -15.44 -12.65 13.84
N ILE A 190 -16.52 -11.88 14.04
CA ILE A 190 -17.61 -12.22 14.97
C ILE A 190 -18.39 -13.45 14.49
N VAL A 191 -18.65 -13.56 13.18
CA VAL A 191 -19.43 -14.66 12.60
C VAL A 191 -18.62 -15.96 12.52
N SER A 192 -17.29 -15.90 12.51
CA SER A 192 -16.45 -17.08 12.40
C SER A 192 -16.51 -17.98 13.65
N PRO A 193 -16.62 -19.32 13.51
CA PRO A 193 -16.61 -20.26 14.63
C PRO A 193 -15.38 -20.09 15.53
N GLN A 194 -15.55 -20.26 16.84
CA GLN A 194 -14.51 -19.93 17.83
C GLN A 194 -13.21 -20.74 17.68
N LEU A 195 -13.33 -21.99 17.19
CA LEU A 195 -12.22 -22.93 16.99
C LEU A 195 -11.74 -23.00 15.52
N SER A 196 -12.26 -22.16 14.64
CA SER A 196 -11.86 -22.16 13.22
C SER A 196 -10.55 -21.42 13.00
N SER A 197 -9.65 -22.01 12.20
CA SER A 197 -8.43 -21.34 11.70
C SER A 197 -8.74 -20.02 10.99
N THR A 198 -9.92 -19.90 10.37
CA THR A 198 -10.38 -18.67 9.71
C THR A 198 -10.55 -17.51 10.69
N ARG A 199 -10.94 -17.78 11.94
CA ARG A 199 -11.09 -16.73 12.97
C ARG A 199 -9.74 -16.10 13.33
N LEU A 200 -8.69 -16.93 13.36
CA LEU A 200 -7.32 -16.47 13.59
C LEU A 200 -6.81 -15.61 12.43
N VAL A 201 -7.08 -16.03 11.19
CA VAL A 201 -6.75 -15.27 9.97
C VAL A 201 -7.44 -13.90 9.98
N PHE A 202 -8.75 -13.85 10.26
CA PHE A 202 -9.47 -12.57 10.33
C PHE A 202 -8.96 -11.68 11.46
N ARG A 203 -8.62 -12.23 12.62
CA ARG A 203 -8.02 -11.45 13.71
C ARG A 203 -6.66 -10.86 13.30
N TYR A 204 -5.83 -11.65 12.64
CA TYR A 204 -4.54 -11.19 12.13
C TYR A 204 -4.73 -10.08 11.08
N LEU A 205 -5.54 -10.32 10.05
CA LEU A 205 -5.81 -9.34 8.99
C LEU A 205 -6.48 -8.06 9.51
N LEU A 206 -7.34 -8.16 10.52
CA LEU A 206 -7.93 -7.00 11.20
C LEU A 206 -6.83 -6.16 11.87
N ARG A 207 -5.96 -6.80 12.66
CA ARG A 207 -4.85 -6.12 13.34
C ARG A 207 -3.85 -5.52 12.36
N THR A 208 -3.49 -6.23 11.30
CA THR A 208 -2.58 -5.67 10.29
C THR A 208 -3.24 -4.52 9.53
N THR A 209 -4.53 -4.60 9.21
CA THR A 209 -5.28 -3.50 8.60
C THR A 209 -5.33 -2.26 9.51
N GLU A 210 -5.54 -2.43 10.82
CA GLU A 210 -5.51 -1.33 11.78
C GLU A 210 -4.14 -0.64 11.84
N ILE A 211 -3.06 -1.43 11.95
CA ILE A 211 -1.69 -0.92 11.94
C ILE A 211 -1.39 -0.23 10.60
N ARG A 212 -1.81 -0.83 9.49
CA ARG A 212 -1.64 -0.30 8.14
C ARG A 212 -2.31 1.07 7.99
N ALA A 213 -3.56 1.17 8.43
CA ALA A 213 -4.33 2.41 8.40
C ALA A 213 -3.70 3.50 9.28
N ALA A 214 -3.29 3.14 10.50
CA ALA A 214 -2.63 4.07 11.42
C ALA A 214 -1.30 4.59 10.83
N SER A 215 -0.49 3.70 10.26
CA SER A 215 0.79 4.05 9.64
C SER A 215 0.63 4.96 8.43
N LEU A 216 -0.29 4.66 7.49
CA LEU A 216 -0.53 5.53 6.33
C LEU A 216 -1.11 6.89 6.71
N CYS A 217 -2.00 6.91 7.71
CA CYS A 217 -2.54 8.16 8.23
C CYS A 217 -1.41 9.02 8.84
N PHE A 218 -0.57 8.42 9.69
CA PHE A 218 0.57 9.11 10.28
C PHE A 218 1.56 9.62 9.23
N ILE A 219 1.89 8.80 8.22
CA ILE A 219 2.73 9.20 7.10
C ILE A 219 2.08 10.36 6.33
N GLY A 220 0.81 10.25 5.94
CA GLY A 220 0.10 11.28 5.19
C GLY A 220 0.03 12.62 5.92
N ILE A 221 -0.25 12.60 7.24
CA ILE A 221 -0.22 13.82 8.08
C ILE A 221 1.19 14.40 8.13
N THR A 222 2.20 13.57 8.37
CA THR A 222 3.60 14.01 8.43
C THR A 222 3.99 14.70 7.13
N ARG A 223 3.70 14.08 5.98
CA ARG A 223 4.00 14.63 4.65
C ARG A 223 3.23 15.92 4.35
N ALA A 224 1.96 16.01 4.74
CA ALA A 224 1.18 17.23 4.58
C ALA A 224 1.77 18.39 5.41
N VAL A 225 2.19 18.13 6.65
CA VAL A 225 2.81 19.13 7.52
C VAL A 225 4.18 19.53 7.00
N THR A 226 5.04 18.58 6.64
CA THR A 226 6.41 18.88 6.18
C THR A 226 6.42 19.63 4.87
N TYR A 227 5.55 19.29 3.91
CA TYR A 227 5.43 20.05 2.65
C TYR A 227 4.94 21.48 2.88
N SER A 228 4.07 21.73 3.86
CA SER A 228 3.65 23.10 4.18
C SER A 228 4.78 24.00 4.69
N LEU A 229 5.90 23.39 5.13
CA LEU A 229 7.07 24.07 5.68
C LEU A 229 8.29 24.02 4.75
N GLN A 230 8.16 23.41 3.56
CA GLN A 230 9.26 23.26 2.62
C GLN A 230 9.41 24.52 1.76
N VAL A 231 10.66 24.91 1.50
CA VAL A 231 10.99 26.13 0.72
C VAL A 231 11.79 25.80 -0.55
N THR A 232 12.25 24.55 -0.69
CA THR A 232 13.19 24.11 -1.73
C THR A 232 12.60 23.02 -2.62
N SER A 233 12.65 23.23 -3.95
CA SER A 233 12.17 22.27 -4.95
C SER A 233 13.05 21.02 -4.96
N GLN A 234 12.43 19.86 -4.71
CA GLN A 234 13.00 18.50 -4.86
C GLN A 234 14.38 18.23 -4.24
N THR A 235 14.81 19.08 -3.32
CA THR A 235 16.09 19.02 -2.60
C THR A 235 15.83 19.09 -1.10
N ALA A 236 16.39 18.15 -0.35
CA ALA A 236 16.19 18.03 1.10
C ALA A 236 17.26 18.80 1.89
N THR A 237 17.41 20.10 1.62
CA THR A 237 18.36 20.98 2.31
C THR A 237 17.82 21.53 3.62
N THR A 238 16.49 21.56 3.78
CA THR A 238 15.80 21.99 5.00
C THR A 238 15.46 20.80 5.90
N VAL A 239 15.35 21.04 7.21
CA VAL A 239 14.91 20.00 8.18
C VAL A 239 13.53 19.45 7.80
N ALA A 240 12.59 20.32 7.41
CA ALA A 240 11.27 19.91 6.95
C ALA A 240 11.35 18.99 5.72
N GLY A 241 12.21 19.33 4.74
CA GLY A 241 12.44 18.48 3.57
C GLY A 241 13.09 17.13 3.93
N GLN A 242 14.00 17.08 4.92
CA GLN A 242 14.60 15.82 5.38
C GLN A 242 13.57 14.92 6.08
N VAL A 243 12.71 15.48 6.92
CA VAL A 243 11.63 14.74 7.59
C VAL A 243 10.60 14.25 6.56
N ASP A 244 10.27 15.05 5.53
CA ASP A 244 9.43 14.58 4.43
C ASP A 244 10.06 13.39 3.71
N ARG A 245 11.37 13.44 3.41
CA ARG A 245 12.07 12.31 2.78
C ARG A 245 12.07 11.07 3.64
N PHE A 246 12.20 11.22 4.95
CA PHE A 246 12.06 10.11 5.86
C PHE A 246 10.65 9.52 5.82
N ALA A 247 9.61 10.34 5.92
CA ALA A 247 8.22 9.90 5.83
C ALA A 247 7.92 9.22 4.48
N TYR A 248 8.45 9.78 3.38
CA TYR A 248 8.35 9.19 2.06
C TYR A 248 9.07 7.83 1.96
N THR A 249 10.24 7.69 2.59
CA THR A 249 10.96 6.41 2.65
C THR A 249 10.13 5.34 3.35
N MET A 250 9.45 5.70 4.46
CA MET A 250 8.55 4.81 5.17
C MET A 250 7.34 4.40 4.30
N GLU A 251 6.83 5.32 3.47
CA GLU A 251 5.77 5.03 2.49
C GLU A 251 6.25 4.07 1.39
N CYS A 252 7.48 4.24 0.90
CA CYS A 252 8.07 3.36 -0.12
C CYS A 252 8.30 1.93 0.38
N LEU A 253 8.45 1.72 1.69
CA LEU A 253 8.55 0.40 2.31
C LEU A 253 7.19 -0.29 2.48
N PHE A 254 6.10 0.46 2.37
CA PHE A 254 4.75 -0.01 2.64
C PHE A 254 4.27 -1.18 1.76
N PRO A 255 4.66 -1.30 0.47
CA PRO A 255 4.37 -2.49 -0.32
C PRO A 255 4.85 -3.80 0.32
N LEU A 256 5.92 -3.78 1.15
CA LEU A 256 6.36 -4.96 1.89
C LEU A 256 5.32 -5.42 2.92
N VAL A 257 4.64 -4.48 3.59
CA VAL A 257 3.53 -4.79 4.52
C VAL A 257 2.38 -5.45 3.76
N MET A 258 2.03 -4.94 2.59
CA MET A 258 1.00 -5.55 1.73
C MET A 258 1.38 -6.97 1.28
N LEU A 259 2.65 -7.20 0.95
CA LEU A 259 3.14 -8.54 0.62
C LEU A 259 3.04 -9.51 1.80
N ILE A 260 3.35 -9.05 3.01
CA ILE A 260 3.18 -9.85 4.23
C ILE A 260 1.69 -10.19 4.43
N ASP A 261 0.78 -9.23 4.28
CA ASP A 261 -0.67 -9.48 4.37
C ASP A 261 -1.13 -10.55 3.35
N ILE A 262 -0.71 -10.42 2.09
CA ILE A 262 -1.03 -11.37 1.03
C ILE A 262 -0.49 -12.77 1.35
N LEU A 263 0.79 -12.88 1.72
CA LEU A 263 1.43 -14.16 1.99
C LEU A 263 0.81 -14.85 3.21
N SER A 264 0.53 -14.10 4.28
CA SER A 264 -0.15 -14.61 5.47
C SER A 264 -1.55 -15.11 5.16
N SER A 265 -2.32 -14.42 4.30
CA SER A 265 -3.65 -14.89 3.89
C SER A 265 -3.63 -16.22 3.11
N LYS A 266 -2.56 -16.46 2.33
CA LYS A 266 -2.43 -17.67 1.49
C LYS A 266 -1.80 -18.86 2.23
N LYS A 267 -0.79 -18.62 3.09
CA LYS A 267 -0.10 -19.67 3.85
C LYS A 267 -0.99 -20.39 4.87
N PHE A 268 -2.07 -19.76 5.35
CA PHE A 268 -3.03 -20.43 6.24
C PHE A 268 -3.93 -21.46 5.52
N THR A 269 -3.83 -21.61 4.19
CA THR A 269 -4.73 -22.48 3.42
C THR A 269 -4.22 -23.90 3.08
N PRO A 270 -2.94 -24.31 3.20
CA PRO A 270 -2.56 -25.67 2.80
C PRO A 270 -1.67 -26.50 3.75
N GLU A 271 -1.80 -26.43 5.09
CA GLU A 271 -1.14 -27.42 5.98
C GLU A 271 -1.98 -27.97 7.13
N MET A 272 -3.03 -27.28 7.59
CA MET A 272 -3.86 -27.79 8.70
C MET A 272 -4.90 -28.85 8.29
N GLN A 273 -4.94 -29.23 7.01
CA GLN A 273 -5.71 -30.40 6.53
C GLN A 273 -4.85 -31.66 6.35
N GLY A 274 -3.52 -31.56 6.48
CA GLY A 274 -2.60 -32.70 6.36
C GLY A 274 -2.10 -33.28 7.69
N LEU A 275 -2.31 -32.59 8.82
CA LEU A 275 -1.83 -33.02 10.14
C LEU A 275 -2.94 -33.25 11.19
N THR A 276 -4.20 -33.33 10.76
CA THR A 276 -5.33 -33.82 11.59
C THR A 276 -5.87 -35.18 11.11
N THR A 277 -5.06 -35.94 10.39
CA THR A 277 -5.18 -37.40 10.30
C THR A 277 -4.10 -38.06 11.15
N CYS A 278 -4.06 -37.69 12.44
CA CYS A 278 -3.52 -38.55 13.48
C CYS A 278 -4.70 -38.98 14.35
N ASP A 279 -5.07 -40.24 14.17
CA ASP A 279 -5.91 -41.11 15.01
C ASP A 279 -6.64 -40.46 16.19
N SER A 280 -7.98 -40.44 16.10
CA SER A 280 -8.83 -40.48 17.29
C SER A 280 -9.60 -41.81 17.33
N PRO A 281 -9.45 -42.62 18.40
CA PRO A 281 -9.92 -44.00 18.49
C PRO A 281 -11.42 -44.07 18.85
N VAL A 282 -12.28 -43.49 18.03
CA VAL A 282 -13.75 -43.55 18.23
C VAL A 282 -14.39 -44.72 17.47
N GLY A 283 -13.56 -45.66 16.97
CA GLY A 283 -14.01 -46.92 16.37
C GLY A 283 -14.04 -48.12 17.32
N ARG A 284 -13.78 -47.93 18.63
CA ARG A 284 -13.50 -49.07 19.53
C ARG A 284 -14.28 -49.04 20.85
N TYR A 285 -15.55 -48.61 20.89
CA TYR A 285 -16.47 -48.95 21.99
C TYR A 285 -17.93 -48.77 21.58
N ARG A 286 -18.49 -49.71 20.81
CA ARG A 286 -19.96 -49.88 20.74
C ARG A 286 -20.45 -51.31 20.51
N HIS A 287 -19.68 -52.30 20.96
CA HIS A 287 -20.10 -53.70 21.02
C HIS A 287 -19.55 -54.36 22.30
N THR A 288 -20.22 -54.16 23.45
CA THR A 288 -20.52 -55.17 24.49
C THR A 288 -21.23 -54.56 25.72
N ARG A 289 -22.57 -54.68 25.72
CA ARG A 289 -23.47 -55.17 26.79
C ARG A 289 -23.16 -54.83 28.27
N VAL A 290 -24.05 -54.09 28.95
CA VAL A 290 -24.58 -54.40 30.31
C VAL A 290 -26.05 -53.99 30.42
N ARG A 291 -26.81 -54.82 31.16
CA ARG A 291 -28.25 -54.89 31.38
C ARG A 291 -28.56 -54.46 32.82
N THR A 292 -29.48 -53.52 33.03
CA THR A 292 -30.33 -53.36 34.24
C THR A 292 -31.40 -52.30 33.93
N MET A 293 -32.65 -52.73 33.71
CA MET A 293 -33.77 -52.62 34.65
C MET A 293 -34.00 -51.20 35.21
N ASP A 294 -35.02 -50.52 34.68
CA ASP A 294 -35.99 -49.79 35.49
C ASP A 294 -37.31 -49.54 34.73
N SER A 295 -38.37 -50.11 35.31
CA SER A 295 -39.79 -49.70 35.40
C SER A 295 -40.46 -48.83 34.31
N LEU A 296 -41.40 -49.41 33.55
CA LEU A 296 -42.86 -49.22 33.72
C LEU A 296 -43.67 -50.01 32.65
N PRO A 297 -44.86 -50.56 32.99
CA PRO A 297 -45.59 -51.50 32.13
C PRO A 297 -46.78 -50.83 31.42
N GLN A 298 -47.08 -51.25 30.20
CA GLN A 298 -48.44 -51.14 29.66
C GLN A 298 -48.75 -52.24 28.63
N HIS A 299 -49.51 -53.22 29.12
CA HIS A 299 -50.54 -54.03 28.45
C HIS A 299 -50.61 -54.05 26.90
N ARG A 300 -50.52 -55.26 26.34
CA ARG A 300 -51.52 -55.92 25.47
C ARG A 300 -51.04 -57.35 25.17
N ALA A 301 -51.64 -58.35 25.81
CA ALA A 301 -52.71 -59.19 25.27
C ALA A 301 -52.15 -60.51 24.70
N TRP A 302 -52.33 -61.57 25.48
CA TRP A 302 -52.08 -62.96 25.12
C TRP A 302 -53.24 -63.48 24.27
N VAL A 303 -52.95 -64.15 23.15
CA VAL A 303 -53.80 -65.23 22.60
C VAL A 303 -52.89 -66.32 22.05
N CYS A 304 -53.19 -67.55 22.45
CA CYS A 304 -52.42 -68.79 22.32
C CYS A 304 -52.39 -69.40 20.91
N SER A 305 -51.33 -70.17 20.66
CA SER A 305 -51.18 -71.20 19.61
C SER A 305 -52.13 -72.40 19.84
N PRO A 306 -52.29 -73.34 18.89
CA PRO A 306 -51.23 -74.15 18.27
C PRO A 306 -50.78 -73.70 16.88
#